data_AF-A0A2S2QKG1-F1
#
_entry.id   AF-A0A2S2QKG1-F1
#
_cell.length_a   1.000
_cell.length_b   1.000
_cell.length_c   1.000
_cell.angle_alpha   90.00
_cell.angle_beta   90.00
_cell.angle_gamma   90.00
#
_symmetry.space_group_name_H-M   'P 1'
#
loop_
_entity.id
_entity.type
_entity.pdbx_description
1 polymer ?
#
loop_
_entity_poly.entity_id
_entity_poly.type
_entity_poly.pdbx_seq_one_letter_code
_entity_poly.pdbx_strand_id
1 'polypeptide(L)'
;MASTKRTQPAWSSGDVAETCRLKLFNSLTRKKEVFVPKNGNKVNWYSCGPTVYDASHMGHARSYITFDILRRVMKDYFHYDVEYVMNITDIDDKIIRRARQLHLFEEYVKNATDCKAVQKDVLLALDDLKKDFEQVDPEKKAMTLKAIEKLTLVSQLVVNSTVNNLQSILNEIKDPFGAYLDKFNTEDIFDNNIFESLPRFWESDFHSNMASLNILPPDKLSRVSEYIPDIIAYIETIIKNGYAYESNGSVYFDVVAFDSKPIHHYAKLVPEAYGDTKSLQDGEG
;
A
#
# COMPACT_ATOMS: atom_id res chain seq x y z
N MET A 1 64.52 -41.47 -35.71
CA MET A 1 63.13 -41.76 -35.29
C MET A 1 62.52 -40.45 -34.84
N ALA A 2 61.57 -39.89 -35.61
CA ALA A 2 60.94 -38.62 -35.27
C ALA A 2 59.85 -38.84 -34.20
N SER A 3 59.89 -38.04 -33.14
CA SER A 3 58.91 -38.03 -32.05
C SER A 3 57.52 -37.68 -32.60
N THR A 4 56.61 -38.66 -32.61
CA THR A 4 55.18 -38.47 -32.90
C THR A 4 54.56 -37.66 -31.76
N LYS A 5 54.47 -36.34 -31.96
CA LYS A 5 53.75 -35.45 -31.04
C LYS A 5 52.29 -35.86 -30.99
N ARG A 6 51.80 -36.26 -29.81
CA ARG A 6 50.39 -36.55 -29.57
C ARG A 6 49.56 -35.29 -29.80
N THR A 7 48.52 -35.40 -30.62
CA THR A 7 47.47 -34.37 -30.76
C THR A 7 46.37 -34.60 -29.74
N GLN A 8 45.74 -33.52 -29.28
CA GLN A 8 44.59 -33.63 -28.38
C GLN A 8 43.43 -34.34 -29.10
N PRO A 9 42.67 -35.20 -28.39
CA PRO A 9 41.46 -35.79 -28.93
C PRO A 9 40.44 -34.70 -29.25
N ALA A 10 39.58 -34.97 -30.24
CA ALA A 10 38.52 -34.06 -30.63
C ALA A 10 37.59 -33.82 -29.43
N TRP A 11 37.52 -32.56 -28.98
CA TRP A 11 36.55 -32.13 -27.99
C TRP A 11 35.22 -31.85 -28.70
N SER A 12 34.14 -32.45 -28.20
CA SER A 12 32.78 -32.10 -28.57
C SER A 12 32.05 -31.65 -27.31
N SER A 13 31.46 -30.45 -27.32
CA SER A 13 30.41 -30.12 -26.36
C SER A 13 29.27 -31.09 -26.60
N GLY A 14 28.88 -31.89 -25.60
CA GLY A 14 27.69 -32.74 -25.70
C GLY A 14 26.47 -31.93 -26.12
N ASP A 15 25.51 -32.57 -26.79
CA ASP A 15 24.27 -31.92 -27.21
C ASP A 15 23.59 -31.31 -25.99
N VAL A 16 23.53 -29.97 -25.97
CA VAL A 16 22.81 -29.24 -24.93
C VAL A 16 21.34 -29.52 -25.18
N ALA A 17 20.79 -30.49 -24.45
CA ALA A 17 19.35 -30.73 -24.42
C ALA A 17 18.63 -29.39 -24.23
N GLU A 18 17.55 -29.15 -24.98
CA GLU A 18 16.72 -27.95 -24.80
C GLU A 18 16.29 -27.84 -23.34
N THR A 19 17.00 -27.03 -22.58
CA THR A 19 16.72 -26.81 -21.16
C THR A 19 15.35 -26.16 -21.05
N CYS A 20 14.49 -26.67 -20.17
CA CYS A 20 13.22 -26.04 -19.80
C CYS A 20 13.48 -24.55 -19.49
N ARG A 21 12.88 -23.63 -20.25
CA ARG A 21 13.04 -22.18 -20.07
C ARG A 21 11.83 -21.62 -19.34
N LEU A 22 12.08 -20.76 -18.36
CA LEU A 22 11.01 -20.02 -17.68
C LEU A 22 10.23 -19.17 -18.69
N LYS A 23 8.91 -19.32 -18.68
CA LYS A 23 7.99 -18.45 -19.42
C LYS A 23 7.06 -17.73 -18.46
N LEU A 24 6.97 -16.42 -18.56
CA LEU A 24 6.09 -15.58 -17.74
C LEU A 24 5.01 -14.95 -18.62
N PHE A 25 3.83 -14.76 -18.05
CA PHE A 25 2.79 -13.98 -18.70
C PHE A 25 3.14 -12.49 -18.59
N ASN A 26 3.31 -11.83 -19.74
CA ASN A 26 3.63 -10.41 -19.81
C ASN A 26 2.35 -9.60 -20.02
N SER A 27 1.95 -8.80 -19.04
CA SER A 27 0.74 -7.96 -19.13
C SER A 27 0.78 -6.99 -20.31
N LEU A 28 1.97 -6.53 -20.73
CA LEU A 28 2.14 -5.63 -21.88
C LEU A 28 1.77 -6.31 -23.21
N THR A 29 2.11 -7.58 -23.39
CA THR A 29 1.87 -8.31 -24.65
C THR A 29 0.70 -9.30 -24.57
N ARG A 30 0.15 -9.50 -23.36
CA ARG A 30 -0.90 -10.46 -23.01
C ARG A 30 -0.57 -11.89 -23.44
N LYS A 31 0.71 -12.26 -23.45
CA LYS A 31 1.22 -13.56 -23.90
C LYS A 31 2.23 -14.14 -22.90
N LYS A 32 2.39 -15.46 -22.95
CA LYS A 32 3.48 -16.15 -22.25
C LYS A 32 4.75 -16.02 -23.07
N GLU A 33 5.74 -15.31 -22.54
CA GLU A 33 7.00 -15.02 -23.19
C GLU A 33 8.15 -15.69 -22.44
N VAL A 34 9.22 -16.03 -23.16
CA VAL A 34 10.44 -16.53 -22.53
C VAL A 34 11.03 -15.41 -21.68
N PHE A 35 11.26 -15.70 -20.40
CA PHE A 35 11.89 -14.76 -19.49
C PHE A 35 13.38 -14.67 -19.79
N VAL A 36 13.85 -13.47 -20.14
CA VAL A 36 15.27 -13.19 -20.46
C VAL A 36 15.73 -12.03 -19.59
N PRO A 37 16.57 -12.27 -18.57
CA PRO A 37 17.09 -11.20 -17.73
C PRO A 37 17.99 -10.24 -18.52
N LYS A 38 18.03 -8.97 -18.09
CA LYS A 38 18.87 -7.95 -18.73
C LYS A 38 20.37 -8.23 -18.55
N ASN A 39 20.77 -8.78 -17.39
CA ASN A 39 22.17 -8.94 -16.98
C ASN A 39 22.48 -10.41 -16.69
N GLY A 40 22.59 -11.23 -17.73
CA GLY A 40 22.93 -12.65 -17.60
C GLY A 40 21.92 -13.40 -16.73
N ASN A 41 22.39 -13.90 -15.57
CA ASN A 41 21.55 -14.63 -14.62
C ASN A 41 20.94 -13.74 -13.51
N LYS A 42 21.28 -12.45 -13.47
CA LYS A 42 20.81 -11.53 -12.43
C LYS A 42 19.44 -10.96 -12.78
N VAL A 43 18.51 -11.03 -11.84
CA VAL A 43 17.14 -10.53 -11.91
C VAL A 43 16.93 -9.47 -10.83
N ASN A 44 16.71 -8.23 -11.26
CA ASN A 44 16.25 -7.17 -10.37
C ASN A 44 14.72 -7.16 -10.42
N TRP A 45 14.07 -7.44 -9.30
CA TRP A 45 12.63 -7.55 -9.22
C TRP A 45 12.07 -6.58 -8.18
N TYR A 46 11.14 -5.72 -8.60
CA TYR A 46 10.34 -4.87 -7.73
C TYR A 46 8.90 -5.38 -7.62
N SER A 47 8.30 -5.32 -6.43
CA SER A 47 6.85 -5.42 -6.25
C SER A 47 6.33 -4.32 -5.33
N CYS A 48 5.11 -3.83 -5.59
CA CYS A 48 4.42 -2.96 -4.67
C CYS A 48 4.19 -3.67 -3.32
N GLY A 49 4.53 -3.00 -2.23
CA GLY A 49 4.21 -3.44 -0.87
C GLY A 49 2.95 -2.76 -0.33
N PRO A 50 2.63 -2.96 0.97
CA PRO A 50 1.40 -2.51 1.57
C PRO A 50 1.39 -1.00 1.88
N THR A 51 0.18 -0.43 1.88
CA THR A 51 -0.10 0.82 2.59
C THR A 51 -0.42 0.50 4.05
N VAL A 52 0.45 0.92 4.95
CA VAL A 52 0.46 0.47 6.36
C VAL A 52 -0.46 1.33 7.24
N TYR A 53 -1.76 1.36 6.92
CA TYR A 53 -2.76 2.10 7.71
C TYR A 53 -3.67 1.20 8.57
N ASP A 54 -3.73 -0.09 8.25
CA ASP A 54 -4.59 -1.09 8.91
C ASP A 54 -4.02 -2.51 8.74
N ALA A 55 -4.65 -3.47 9.40
CA ALA A 55 -4.30 -4.88 9.36
C ALA A 55 -4.30 -5.45 7.94
N SER A 56 -3.38 -6.39 7.69
CA SER A 56 -3.32 -7.07 6.41
C SER A 56 -4.48 -8.04 6.22
N HIS A 57 -5.20 -7.91 5.11
CA HIS A 57 -6.31 -8.82 4.76
C HIS A 57 -5.86 -9.98 3.87
N MET A 58 -6.74 -10.97 3.65
CA MET A 58 -6.45 -12.16 2.84
C MET A 58 -5.99 -11.87 1.40
N GLY A 59 -6.43 -10.76 0.80
CA GLY A 59 -5.93 -10.31 -0.51
C GLY A 59 -4.43 -10.03 -0.54
N HIS A 60 -3.87 -9.45 0.53
CA HIS A 60 -2.43 -9.25 0.69
C HIS A 60 -1.72 -10.59 0.82
N ALA A 61 -2.19 -11.46 1.72
CA ALA A 61 -1.61 -12.78 1.92
C ALA A 61 -1.52 -13.58 0.60
N ARG A 62 -2.61 -13.62 -0.18
CA ARG A 62 -2.62 -14.28 -1.49
C ARG A 62 -1.56 -13.73 -2.44
N SER A 63 -1.42 -12.41 -2.51
CA SER A 63 -0.49 -11.74 -3.42
C SER A 63 0.97 -12.02 -3.03
N TYR A 64 1.33 -11.82 -1.75
CA TYR A 64 2.70 -12.04 -1.28
C TYR A 64 3.11 -13.51 -1.27
N ILE A 65 2.19 -14.44 -0.96
CA ILE A 65 2.43 -15.88 -1.13
C ILE A 65 2.73 -16.19 -2.60
N THR A 66 1.96 -15.62 -3.54
CA THR A 66 2.17 -15.86 -4.97
C THR A 66 3.55 -15.36 -5.41
N PHE A 67 3.96 -14.16 -4.98
CA PHE A 67 5.29 -13.63 -5.28
C PHE A 67 6.41 -14.44 -4.64
N ASP A 68 6.23 -14.93 -3.41
CA ASP A 68 7.21 -15.78 -2.74
C ASP A 68 7.41 -17.12 -3.45
N ILE A 69 6.30 -17.78 -3.85
CA ILE A 69 6.36 -19.01 -4.66
C ILE A 69 7.11 -18.76 -5.96
N LEU A 70 6.79 -17.68 -6.67
CA LEU A 70 7.48 -17.33 -7.91
C LEU A 70 8.97 -17.07 -7.68
N ARG A 71 9.33 -16.34 -6.62
CA ARG A 71 10.72 -16.09 -6.23
C ARG A 71 11.48 -17.38 -5.95
N ARG A 72 10.88 -18.31 -5.21
CA ARG A 72 11.46 -19.63 -4.93
C ARG A 72 11.63 -20.46 -6.21
N VAL A 73 10.63 -20.50 -7.09
CA VAL A 73 10.75 -21.18 -8.39
C VAL A 73 11.89 -20.57 -9.23
N MET A 74 12.02 -19.25 -9.25
CA MET A 74 13.09 -18.58 -10.00
C MET A 74 14.48 -18.87 -9.41
N LYS A 75 14.63 -18.81 -8.09
CA LYS A 75 15.92 -19.03 -7.39
C LYS A 75 16.30 -20.50 -7.29
N ASP A 76 15.38 -21.35 -6.86
CA ASP A 76 15.69 -22.72 -6.45
C ASP A 76 15.60 -23.71 -7.62
N TYR A 77 14.68 -23.48 -8.57
CA TYR A 77 14.50 -24.38 -9.72
C TYR A 77 15.22 -23.89 -10.98
N PHE A 78 15.11 -22.60 -11.30
CA PHE A 78 15.79 -22.02 -12.48
C PHE A 78 17.15 -21.41 -12.17
N HIS A 79 17.56 -21.37 -10.89
CA HIS A 79 18.86 -20.89 -10.44
C HIS A 79 19.18 -19.43 -10.80
N TYR A 80 18.16 -18.57 -10.93
CA TYR A 80 18.37 -17.13 -11.12
C TYR A 80 18.90 -16.46 -9.84
N ASP A 81 19.79 -15.48 -10.02
CA ASP A 81 20.23 -14.59 -8.94
C ASP A 81 19.22 -13.43 -8.81
N VAL A 82 18.25 -13.60 -7.91
CA VAL A 82 17.15 -12.64 -7.73
C VAL A 82 17.45 -11.68 -6.59
N GLU A 83 17.51 -10.38 -6.93
CA GLU A 83 17.51 -9.25 -5.99
C GLU A 83 16.10 -8.66 -5.94
N TYR A 84 15.38 -8.91 -4.85
CA TYR A 84 13.98 -8.54 -4.66
C TYR A 84 13.83 -7.28 -3.80
N VAL A 85 13.16 -6.28 -4.34
CA VAL A 85 12.89 -4.98 -3.71
C VAL A 85 11.38 -4.82 -3.50
N MET A 86 11.00 -4.34 -2.33
CA MET A 86 9.61 -4.04 -2.00
C MET A 86 9.53 -2.70 -1.29
N ASN A 87 8.56 -1.86 -1.66
CA ASN A 87 8.33 -0.60 -0.94
C ASN A 87 7.40 -0.81 0.27
N ILE A 88 7.37 0.15 1.20
CA ILE A 88 6.29 0.34 2.15
C ILE A 88 5.71 1.73 1.90
N THR A 89 4.40 1.80 1.69
CA THR A 89 3.70 3.09 1.58
C THR A 89 3.32 3.53 2.99
N ASP A 90 4.20 4.33 3.61
CA ASP A 90 4.06 4.88 4.96
C ASP A 90 3.61 6.36 4.95
N ILE A 91 3.35 6.92 3.78
CA ILE A 91 2.74 8.25 3.58
C ILE A 91 1.58 8.08 2.59
N ASP A 92 0.36 8.33 3.07
CA ASP A 92 -0.88 8.23 2.29
C ASP A 92 -2.01 8.98 3.01
N ASP A 93 -2.99 9.51 2.28
CA ASP A 93 -4.17 10.19 2.86
C ASP A 93 -4.90 9.31 3.89
N LYS A 94 -5.00 7.99 3.64
CA LYS A 94 -5.62 7.04 4.56
C LYS A 94 -4.84 6.95 5.87
N ILE A 95 -3.51 6.98 5.81
CA ILE A 95 -2.62 6.97 6.99
C ILE A 95 -2.79 8.27 7.77
N ILE A 96 -2.74 9.42 7.09
CA ILE A 96 -2.83 10.75 7.71
C ILE A 96 -4.17 10.89 8.46
N ARG A 97 -5.29 10.60 7.78
CA ARG A 97 -6.63 10.67 8.39
C ARG A 97 -6.75 9.70 9.56
N ARG A 98 -6.28 8.46 9.40
CA ARG A 98 -6.37 7.45 10.46
C ARG A 98 -5.54 7.84 11.68
N ALA A 99 -4.30 8.27 11.50
CA ALA A 99 -3.42 8.70 12.58
C ALA A 99 -4.03 9.88 13.35
N ARG A 100 -4.57 10.87 12.64
CA ARG A 100 -5.27 12.01 13.24
C ARG A 100 -6.50 11.59 14.05
N GLN A 101 -7.36 10.76 13.49
CA GLN A 101 -8.55 10.24 14.19
C GLN A 101 -8.21 9.49 15.47
N LEU A 102 -7.16 8.66 15.43
CA LEU A 102 -6.68 7.93 16.60
C LEU A 102 -6.12 8.87 17.67
N HIS A 103 -5.34 9.87 17.27
CA HIS A 103 -4.79 10.87 18.18
C HIS A 103 -5.89 11.67 18.88
N LEU A 104 -6.83 12.21 18.13
CA LEU A 104 -7.97 12.97 18.67
C LEU A 104 -8.82 12.13 19.63
N PHE A 105 -9.02 10.85 19.28
CA PHE A 105 -9.73 9.92 20.15
C PHE A 105 -8.96 9.66 21.46
N GLU A 106 -7.66 9.41 21.39
CA GLU A 106 -6.83 9.16 22.57
C GLU A 106 -6.73 10.38 23.49
N GLU A 107 -6.64 11.58 22.92
CA GLU A 107 -6.70 12.83 23.66
C GLU A 107 -8.07 13.02 24.34
N TYR A 108 -9.16 12.77 23.61
CA TYR A 108 -10.51 12.84 24.17
C TYR A 108 -10.68 11.89 25.35
N VAL A 109 -10.30 10.61 25.19
CA VAL A 109 -10.41 9.59 26.25
C VAL A 109 -9.58 9.97 27.48
N LYS A 110 -8.39 10.56 27.28
CA LYS A 110 -7.53 11.01 28.38
C LYS A 110 -8.14 12.17 29.19
N ASN A 111 -8.87 13.06 28.52
CA ASN A 111 -9.50 14.23 29.13
C ASN A 111 -10.94 13.98 29.61
N ALA A 112 -11.53 12.85 29.23
CA ALA A 112 -12.90 12.48 29.56
C ALA A 112 -13.07 12.19 31.06
N THR A 113 -13.62 13.17 31.79
CA THR A 113 -13.82 13.10 33.26
C THR A 113 -15.30 13.05 33.66
N ASP A 114 -16.22 13.51 32.81
CA ASP A 114 -17.66 13.53 33.06
C ASP A 114 -18.42 12.61 32.10
N CYS A 115 -18.99 11.52 32.65
CA CYS A 115 -19.79 10.57 31.89
C CYS A 115 -21.00 11.21 31.18
N LYS A 116 -21.61 12.27 31.75
CA LYS A 116 -22.76 12.93 31.10
C LYS A 116 -22.34 13.74 29.88
N ALA A 117 -21.21 14.44 29.98
CA ALA A 117 -20.62 15.14 28.84
C ALA A 117 -20.26 14.14 27.73
N VAL A 118 -19.60 13.04 28.09
CA VAL A 118 -19.23 11.99 27.14
C VAL A 118 -20.45 11.37 26.45
N GLN A 119 -21.52 11.09 27.21
CA GLN A 119 -22.75 10.59 26.63
C GLN A 119 -23.32 11.56 25.58
N LYS A 120 -23.34 12.86 25.91
CA LYS A 120 -23.84 13.89 24.99
C LYS A 120 -23.04 13.90 23.69
N ASP A 121 -21.72 13.83 23.76
CA ASP A 121 -20.86 13.84 22.58
C ASP A 121 -21.04 12.57 21.73
N VAL A 122 -21.17 11.40 22.36
CA VAL A 122 -21.47 10.14 21.66
C VAL A 122 -22.83 10.20 20.95
N LEU A 123 -23.84 10.84 21.57
CA LEU A 123 -25.15 11.03 20.92
C LEU A 123 -25.06 12.00 19.73
N LEU A 124 -24.26 13.05 19.82
CA LEU A 124 -24.01 13.95 18.68
C LEU A 124 -23.31 13.22 17.52
N ALA A 125 -22.35 12.35 17.83
CA ALA A 125 -21.69 11.51 16.83
C ALA A 125 -22.66 10.50 16.18
N LEU A 126 -23.56 9.91 16.98
CA LEU A 126 -24.61 9.02 16.48
C LEU A 126 -25.56 9.74 15.51
N ASP A 127 -25.97 10.97 15.84
CA ASP A 127 -26.87 11.75 15.00
C ASP A 127 -26.19 12.21 13.70
N ASP A 128 -24.91 12.58 13.75
CA ASP A 128 -24.12 12.89 12.55
C ASP A 128 -24.00 11.67 11.62
N LEU A 129 -23.65 10.51 12.18
CA LEU A 129 -23.52 9.27 11.41
C LEU A 129 -24.85 8.81 10.79
N LYS A 130 -25.98 9.03 11.48
CA LYS A 130 -27.32 8.73 10.95
C LYS A 130 -27.70 9.63 9.78
N LYS A 131 -27.30 10.91 9.79
CA LYS A 131 -27.51 11.81 8.65
C LYS A 131 -26.72 11.34 7.44
N ASP A 132 -25.46 10.96 7.65
CA ASP A 132 -24.60 10.48 6.58
C ASP A 132 -25.12 9.13 6.02
N PHE A 133 -25.73 8.27 6.85
CA PHE A 133 -26.29 6.97 6.44
C PHE A 133 -27.33 7.06 5.31
N GLU A 134 -28.11 8.14 5.22
CA GLU A 134 -29.09 8.33 4.14
C GLU A 134 -28.41 8.47 2.77
N GLN A 135 -27.17 8.96 2.74
CA GLN A 135 -26.40 9.26 1.53
C GLN A 135 -25.33 8.20 1.23
N VAL A 136 -25.18 7.19 2.09
CA VAL A 136 -24.14 6.16 1.99
C VAL A 136 -24.45 5.14 0.89
N ASP A 137 -23.41 4.80 0.12
CA ASP A 137 -23.44 3.75 -0.91
C ASP A 137 -23.91 2.39 -0.35
N PRO A 138 -24.69 1.59 -1.10
CA PRO A 138 -25.22 0.31 -0.65
C PRO A 138 -24.17 -0.65 -0.06
N GLU A 139 -22.96 -0.64 -0.61
CA GLU A 139 -21.85 -1.48 -0.18
C GLU A 139 -21.32 -1.11 1.21
N LYS A 140 -21.41 0.17 1.59
CA LYS A 140 -20.94 0.70 2.88
C LYS A 140 -22.03 0.68 3.96
N LYS A 141 -23.31 0.56 3.59
CA LYS A 141 -24.44 0.58 4.55
C LYS A 141 -24.32 -0.45 5.66
N ALA A 142 -23.86 -1.68 5.36
CA ALA A 142 -23.71 -2.72 6.36
C ALA A 142 -22.67 -2.37 7.44
N MET A 143 -21.56 -1.72 7.04
CA MET A 143 -20.53 -1.26 7.97
C MET A 143 -21.02 -0.08 8.80
N THR A 144 -21.69 0.89 8.17
CA THR A 144 -22.25 2.05 8.87
C THR A 144 -23.33 1.64 9.88
N LEU A 145 -24.16 0.64 9.57
CA LEU A 145 -25.16 0.12 10.50
C LEU A 145 -24.51 -0.46 11.76
N LYS A 146 -23.44 -1.25 11.62
CA LYS A 146 -22.67 -1.77 12.76
C LYS A 146 -22.07 -0.66 13.61
N ALA A 147 -21.60 0.42 12.98
CA ALA A 147 -21.09 1.58 13.70
C ALA A 147 -22.20 2.32 14.50
N ILE A 148 -23.39 2.47 13.91
CA ILE A 148 -24.59 3.02 14.58
C ILE A 148 -24.98 2.15 15.78
N GLU A 149 -24.99 0.82 15.63
CA GLU A 149 -25.29 -0.11 16.72
C GLU A 149 -24.31 0.03 17.87
N LYS A 150 -23.00 0.10 17.58
CA LYS A 150 -21.94 0.30 18.57
C LYS A 150 -22.08 1.63 19.32
N LEU A 151 -22.27 2.74 18.60
CA LEU A 151 -22.47 4.06 19.22
C LEU A 151 -23.73 4.09 20.10
N THR A 152 -24.82 3.47 19.63
CA THR A 152 -26.07 3.35 20.40
C THR A 152 -25.84 2.58 21.70
N LEU A 153 -25.19 1.42 21.64
CA LEU A 153 -24.86 0.63 22.83
C LEU A 153 -23.99 1.42 23.82
N VAL A 154 -22.92 2.06 23.34
CA VAL A 154 -22.02 2.84 24.18
C VAL A 154 -22.72 4.03 24.83
N SER A 155 -23.58 4.75 24.12
CA SER A 155 -24.36 5.87 24.69
C SER A 155 -25.24 5.48 25.89
N GLN A 156 -25.66 4.22 25.97
CA GLN A 156 -26.44 3.69 27.10
C GLN A 156 -25.53 3.26 28.25
N LEU A 157 -24.38 2.65 27.94
CA LEU A 157 -23.43 2.14 28.92
C LEU A 157 -22.72 3.26 29.68
N VAL A 158 -22.38 4.37 29.00
CA VAL A 158 -21.59 5.48 29.56
C VAL A 158 -22.23 6.09 30.82
N VAL A 159 -23.57 6.17 30.90
CA VAL A 159 -24.30 6.78 32.03
C VAL A 159 -24.10 6.01 33.33
N ASN A 160 -24.00 4.68 33.24
CA ASN A 160 -23.96 3.80 34.40
C ASN A 160 -22.53 3.35 34.75
N SER A 161 -21.53 3.79 33.98
CA SER A 161 -20.13 3.43 34.18
C SER A 161 -19.39 4.37 35.12
N THR A 162 -18.48 3.80 35.91
CA THR A 162 -17.45 4.53 36.64
C THR A 162 -16.35 4.98 35.68
N VAL A 163 -15.65 6.07 36.02
CA VAL A 163 -14.55 6.64 35.20
C VAL A 163 -13.51 5.58 34.81
N ASN A 164 -13.21 4.62 35.70
CA ASN A 164 -12.24 3.56 35.45
C ASN A 164 -12.64 2.58 34.32
N ASN A 165 -13.94 2.44 34.02
CA ASN A 165 -14.42 1.58 32.94
C ASN A 165 -14.68 2.34 31.63
N LEU A 166 -14.63 3.67 31.67
CA LEU A 166 -14.98 4.54 30.53
C LEU A 166 -14.07 4.27 29.32
N GLN A 167 -12.76 4.14 29.55
CA GLN A 167 -11.79 3.90 28.47
C GLN A 167 -12.08 2.59 27.72
N SER A 168 -12.38 1.50 28.43
CA SER A 168 -12.70 0.22 27.80
C SER A 168 -13.99 0.30 26.98
N ILE A 169 -14.99 1.05 27.45
CA ILE A 169 -16.26 1.22 26.74
C ILE A 169 -16.07 2.08 25.49
N LEU A 170 -15.32 3.17 25.58
CA LEU A 170 -15.07 4.07 24.45
C LEU A 170 -14.24 3.40 23.35
N ASN A 171 -13.33 2.48 23.70
CA ASN A 171 -12.53 1.77 22.70
C ASN A 171 -13.39 0.98 21.69
N GLU A 172 -14.61 0.56 22.04
CA GLU A 172 -15.52 -0.13 21.11
C GLU A 172 -16.01 0.76 19.96
N ILE A 173 -16.03 2.08 20.18
CA ILE A 173 -16.44 3.11 19.22
C ILE A 173 -15.26 3.93 18.69
N LYS A 174 -14.02 3.47 18.89
CA LYS A 174 -12.79 4.16 18.47
C LYS A 174 -12.88 4.73 17.06
N ASP A 175 -13.29 3.89 16.10
CA ASP A 175 -13.34 4.26 14.69
C ASP A 175 -14.44 5.27 14.35
N PRO A 176 -15.74 4.98 14.62
CA PRO A 176 -16.80 5.93 14.27
C PRO A 176 -16.74 7.21 15.09
N PHE A 177 -16.27 7.16 16.34
CA PHE A 177 -16.13 8.35 17.17
C PHE A 177 -14.90 9.17 16.82
N GLY A 178 -13.77 8.54 16.51
CA GLY A 178 -12.57 9.23 16.00
C GLY A 178 -12.85 9.99 14.69
N ALA A 179 -13.62 9.38 13.77
CA ALA A 179 -14.04 10.06 12.53
C ALA A 179 -14.93 11.29 12.79
N TYR A 180 -15.82 11.21 13.78
CA TYR A 180 -16.60 12.36 14.22
C TYR A 180 -15.70 13.46 14.79
N LEU A 181 -14.79 13.13 15.70
CA LEU A 181 -13.87 14.11 16.29
C LEU A 181 -13.03 14.82 15.23
N ASP A 182 -12.54 14.08 14.24
CA ASP A 182 -11.78 14.62 13.11
C ASP A 182 -12.61 15.59 12.24
N LYS A 183 -13.88 15.23 11.95
CA LYS A 183 -14.79 16.07 11.14
C LYS A 183 -15.08 17.44 11.79
N PHE A 184 -15.12 17.50 13.12
CA PHE A 184 -15.43 18.72 13.87
C PHE A 184 -14.21 19.44 14.45
N ASN A 185 -13.01 18.87 14.34
CA ASN A 185 -11.77 19.51 14.74
C ASN A 185 -11.10 20.19 13.54
N THR A 186 -11.03 21.52 13.58
CA THR A 186 -10.42 22.34 12.51
C THR A 186 -8.94 22.69 12.75
N GLU A 187 -8.34 22.24 13.85
CA GLU A 187 -6.94 22.55 14.17
C GLU A 187 -5.99 21.65 13.41
N ASP A 188 -4.99 22.22 12.75
CA ASP A 188 -3.94 21.46 12.09
C ASP A 188 -2.99 20.82 13.11
N ILE A 189 -2.60 19.57 12.86
CA ILE A 189 -1.64 18.84 13.68
C ILE A 189 -0.35 18.68 12.88
N PHE A 190 0.74 19.25 13.39
CA PHE A 190 2.05 19.26 12.73
C PHE A 190 3.09 18.35 13.40
N ASP A 191 2.74 17.64 14.47
CA ASP A 191 3.67 16.70 15.10
C ASP A 191 3.78 15.42 14.26
N ASN A 192 4.90 15.30 13.53
CA ASN A 192 5.20 14.18 12.66
C ASN A 192 5.20 12.83 13.39
N ASN A 193 5.47 12.78 14.71
CA ASN A 193 5.49 11.52 15.45
C ASN A 193 4.12 10.84 15.47
N ILE A 194 3.04 11.63 15.45
CA ILE A 194 1.66 11.13 15.39
C ILE A 194 1.43 10.35 14.09
N PHE A 195 2.03 10.83 12.99
CA PHE A 195 1.88 10.24 11.67
C PHE A 195 2.88 9.12 11.40
N GLU A 196 3.94 8.98 12.21
CA GLU A 196 4.90 7.89 12.09
C GLU A 196 4.51 6.66 12.94
N SER A 197 3.92 6.83 14.13
CA SER A 197 3.67 5.69 15.03
C SER A 197 2.72 4.64 14.45
N LEU A 198 1.66 5.09 13.77
CA LEU A 198 0.67 4.23 13.14
C LEU A 198 1.27 3.35 12.01
N PRO A 199 1.93 3.91 10.98
CA PRO A 199 2.52 3.11 9.92
C PRO A 199 3.61 2.17 10.43
N ARG A 200 4.40 2.57 11.44
CA ARG A 200 5.40 1.68 12.05
C ARG A 200 4.78 0.47 12.73
N PHE A 201 3.67 0.67 13.45
CA PHE A 201 2.95 -0.44 14.08
C PHE A 201 2.45 -1.44 13.03
N TRP A 202 1.76 -0.97 11.99
CA TRP A 202 1.20 -1.84 10.96
C TRP A 202 2.25 -2.46 10.04
N GLU A 203 3.37 -1.78 9.80
CA GLU A 203 4.53 -2.36 9.12
C GLU A 203 5.08 -3.56 9.91
N SER A 204 5.24 -3.41 11.23
CA SER A 204 5.70 -4.51 12.09
C SER A 204 4.70 -5.67 12.11
N ASP A 205 3.41 -5.38 12.21
CA ASP A 205 2.36 -6.40 12.16
C ASP A 205 2.35 -7.13 10.81
N PHE A 206 2.45 -6.39 9.70
CA PHE A 206 2.58 -6.95 8.36
C PHE A 206 3.76 -7.92 8.26
N HIS A 207 4.95 -7.54 8.74
CA HIS A 207 6.11 -8.41 8.71
C HIS A 207 5.93 -9.69 9.55
N SER A 208 5.33 -9.55 10.74
CA SER A 208 4.98 -10.69 11.59
C SER A 208 4.01 -11.65 10.88
N ASN A 209 3.00 -11.09 10.20
CA ASN A 209 2.02 -11.83 9.43
C ASN A 209 2.69 -12.57 8.25
N MET A 210 3.53 -11.88 7.47
CA MET A 210 4.27 -12.51 6.36
C MET A 210 5.19 -13.64 6.84
N ALA A 211 5.88 -13.44 7.96
CA ALA A 211 6.74 -14.45 8.56
C ALA A 211 5.94 -15.69 9.00
N SER A 212 4.76 -15.51 9.60
CA SER A 212 3.89 -16.63 9.99
C SER A 212 3.38 -17.46 8.79
N LEU A 213 3.31 -16.84 7.61
CA LEU A 213 2.99 -17.50 6.33
C LEU A 213 4.23 -18.09 5.63
N ASN A 214 5.41 -18.06 6.26
CA ASN A 214 6.69 -18.54 5.70
C ASN A 214 7.10 -17.81 4.40
N ILE A 215 6.68 -16.56 4.26
CA ILE A 215 7.09 -15.68 3.16
C ILE A 215 8.47 -15.12 3.46
N LEU A 216 9.39 -15.18 2.49
CA LEU A 216 10.72 -14.62 2.65
C LEU A 216 10.67 -13.08 2.63
N PRO A 217 11.43 -12.40 3.49
CA PRO A 217 11.54 -10.93 3.43
C PRO A 217 12.18 -10.49 2.10
N PRO A 218 11.90 -9.26 1.65
CA PRO A 218 12.61 -8.67 0.52
C PRO A 218 14.10 -8.49 0.82
N ASP A 219 14.93 -8.49 -0.22
CA ASP A 219 16.37 -8.21 -0.08
C ASP A 219 16.62 -6.73 0.23
N LYS A 220 15.75 -5.85 -0.27
CA LYS A 220 15.72 -4.42 0.09
C LYS A 220 14.30 -3.95 0.32
N LEU A 221 14.13 -3.16 1.37
CA LEU A 221 12.88 -2.49 1.72
C LEU A 221 13.08 -0.99 1.62
N SER A 222 12.16 -0.30 0.94
CA SER A 222 12.22 1.17 0.75
C SER A 222 10.93 1.81 1.24
N ARG A 223 11.01 2.75 2.18
CA ARG A 223 9.83 3.45 2.70
C ARG A 223 9.66 4.78 2.01
N VAL A 224 8.44 5.21 1.73
CA VAL A 224 8.21 6.49 1.02
C VAL A 224 8.82 7.65 1.81
N SER A 225 8.66 7.65 3.13
CA SER A 225 9.22 8.68 4.02
C SER A 225 10.74 8.84 3.91
N GLU A 226 11.48 7.77 3.61
CA GLU A 226 12.94 7.75 3.52
C GLU A 226 13.47 8.31 2.18
N TYR A 227 12.61 8.40 1.16
CA TYR A 227 12.97 8.75 -0.22
C TYR A 227 12.34 10.06 -0.70
N ILE A 228 11.74 10.86 0.20
CA ILE A 228 11.14 12.16 -0.16
C ILE A 228 12.11 13.06 -0.94
N PRO A 229 13.39 13.23 -0.56
CA PRO A 229 14.32 14.04 -1.33
C PRO A 229 14.52 13.54 -2.77
N ASP A 230 14.63 12.22 -2.96
CA ASP A 230 14.77 11.60 -4.28
C ASP A 230 13.50 11.77 -5.13
N ILE A 231 12.32 11.66 -4.51
CA ILE A 231 11.02 11.87 -5.17
C ILE A 231 10.92 13.33 -5.65
N ILE A 232 11.30 14.31 -4.81
CA ILE A 232 11.30 15.72 -5.19
C ILE A 232 12.25 15.96 -6.37
N ALA A 233 13.49 15.46 -6.30
CA ALA A 233 14.46 15.61 -7.38
C ALA A 233 14.00 14.95 -8.70
N TYR A 234 13.27 13.83 -8.60
CA TYR A 234 12.67 13.18 -9.75
C TYR A 234 11.55 14.03 -10.37
N ILE A 235 10.64 14.56 -9.54
CA ILE A 235 9.57 15.47 -9.99
C ILE A 235 10.15 16.73 -10.65
N GLU A 236 11.17 17.35 -10.06
CA GLU A 236 11.87 18.49 -10.65
C GLU A 236 12.42 18.17 -12.05
N THR A 237 12.92 16.95 -12.25
CA THR A 237 13.38 16.47 -13.56
C THR A 237 12.22 16.35 -14.56
N ILE A 238 11.06 15.86 -14.13
CA ILE A 238 9.86 15.76 -14.97
C ILE A 238 9.40 17.17 -15.40
N ILE A 239 9.35 18.12 -14.45
CA ILE A 239 9.01 19.53 -14.73
C ILE A 239 10.00 20.11 -15.73
N LYS A 240 11.31 19.94 -15.51
CA LYS A 240 12.37 20.42 -16.42
C LYS A 240 12.23 19.86 -17.84
N ASN A 241 11.75 18.64 -17.97
CA ASN A 241 11.52 18.00 -19.26
C ASN A 241 10.20 18.42 -19.93
N GLY A 242 9.37 19.24 -19.27
CA GLY A 242 8.10 19.74 -19.81
C GLY A 242 6.96 18.74 -19.75
N TYR A 243 7.02 17.74 -18.86
CA TYR A 243 5.98 16.72 -18.68
C TYR A 243 5.21 16.85 -17.37
N ALA A 244 5.39 17.94 -16.64
CA ALA A 244 4.63 18.24 -15.44
C ALA A 244 4.43 19.76 -15.30
N TYR A 245 3.35 20.15 -14.64
CA TYR A 245 3.00 21.53 -14.37
C TYR A 245 2.51 21.70 -12.93
N GLU A 246 2.67 22.90 -12.38
CA GLU A 246 2.15 23.28 -11.08
C GLU A 246 0.75 23.89 -11.23
N SER A 247 -0.15 23.57 -10.28
CA SER A 247 -1.46 24.19 -10.16
C SER A 247 -1.94 24.11 -8.71
N ASN A 248 -2.31 25.25 -8.13
CA ASN A 248 -2.87 25.37 -6.78
C ASN A 248 -2.00 24.73 -5.68
N GLY A 249 -0.67 24.87 -5.77
CA GLY A 249 0.29 24.30 -4.84
C GLY A 249 0.56 22.80 -5.03
N SER A 250 -0.05 22.17 -6.04
CA SER A 250 0.17 20.77 -6.40
C SER A 250 0.89 20.65 -7.74
N VAL A 251 1.62 19.54 -7.95
CA VAL A 251 2.28 19.25 -9.22
C VAL A 251 1.58 18.07 -9.89
N TYR A 252 1.23 18.25 -11.16
CA TYR A 252 0.51 17.26 -11.97
C TYR A 252 1.38 16.79 -13.14
N PHE A 253 1.23 15.52 -13.52
CA PHE A 253 1.86 14.96 -14.71
C PHE A 253 1.03 15.30 -15.96
N ASP A 254 1.65 15.89 -16.97
CA ASP A 254 0.99 16.24 -18.23
C ASP A 254 1.02 15.06 -19.20
N VAL A 255 -0.05 14.27 -19.15
CA VAL A 255 -0.26 13.11 -20.03
C VAL A 255 -0.26 13.52 -21.50
N VAL A 256 -0.83 14.67 -21.85
CA VAL A 256 -0.94 15.13 -23.25
C VAL A 256 0.43 15.53 -23.78
N ALA A 257 1.21 16.29 -23.00
CA ALA A 257 2.57 16.64 -23.37
C ALA A 257 3.47 15.41 -23.49
N PHE A 258 3.33 14.44 -22.57
CA PHE A 258 4.06 13.18 -22.63
C PHE A 258 3.74 12.39 -23.90
N ASP A 259 2.47 12.15 -24.19
CA ASP A 259 2.01 11.36 -25.35
C ASP A 259 2.24 12.07 -26.70
N SER A 260 2.42 13.40 -26.70
CA SER A 260 2.73 14.17 -27.92
C SER A 260 4.08 13.81 -28.56
N LYS A 261 4.98 13.13 -27.82
CA LYS A 261 6.31 12.77 -28.28
C LYS A 261 6.29 11.37 -28.92
N PRO A 262 6.92 11.18 -30.10
CA PRO A 262 6.89 9.87 -30.80
C PRO A 262 7.44 8.67 -30.01
N ILE A 263 8.25 8.91 -28.98
CA ILE A 263 8.89 7.87 -28.16
C ILE A 263 8.08 7.50 -26.92
N HIS A 264 6.98 8.21 -26.64
CA HIS A 264 6.17 8.08 -25.44
C HIS A 264 4.76 7.64 -25.82
N HIS A 265 4.21 6.71 -25.05
CA HIS A 265 2.89 6.12 -25.26
C HIS A 265 2.25 5.94 -23.89
N TYR A 266 1.34 6.83 -23.52
CA TYR A 266 0.58 6.75 -22.27
C TYR A 266 -0.45 5.62 -22.34
N ALA A 267 -0.83 5.07 -21.18
CA ALA A 267 -1.75 3.95 -21.06
C ALA A 267 -1.36 2.65 -21.81
N LYS A 268 -0.07 2.47 -22.17
CA LYS A 268 0.38 1.26 -22.92
C LYS A 268 0.10 -0.09 -22.23
N LEU A 269 -0.05 -0.11 -20.89
CA LEU A 269 -0.35 -1.33 -20.14
C LEU A 269 -1.85 -1.67 -20.16
N VAL A 270 -2.71 -0.65 -20.18
CA VAL A 270 -4.16 -0.77 -20.26
C VAL A 270 -4.68 0.23 -21.30
N PRO A 271 -4.48 -0.04 -22.61
CA PRO A 271 -4.81 0.91 -23.66
C PRO A 271 -6.29 1.29 -23.70
N GLU A 272 -7.15 0.39 -23.21
CA GLU A 272 -8.60 0.60 -23.13
C GLU A 272 -9.01 1.70 -22.14
N ALA A 273 -8.14 2.06 -21.19
CA ALA A 273 -8.38 3.14 -20.22
C ALA A 273 -7.98 4.54 -20.75
N TYR A 274 -7.41 4.63 -21.95
CA TYR A 274 -7.00 5.90 -22.54
C TYR A 274 -8.20 6.82 -22.78
N GLY A 275 -8.20 8.02 -22.17
CA GLY A 275 -9.29 8.99 -22.27
C GLY A 275 -10.49 8.72 -21.36
N ASP A 276 -10.48 7.64 -20.56
CA ASP A 276 -11.49 7.40 -19.54
C ASP A 276 -11.21 8.23 -18.28
N THR A 277 -11.74 9.44 -18.27
CA THR A 277 -11.63 10.38 -17.14
C THR A 277 -12.20 9.85 -15.82
N LYS A 278 -13.09 8.86 -15.85
CA LYS A 278 -13.69 8.29 -14.64
C LYS A 278 -12.73 7.32 -13.95
N SER A 279 -12.14 6.40 -14.72
CA SER A 279 -11.11 5.49 -14.21
C SER A 279 -9.83 6.22 -13.76
N LEU A 280 -9.51 7.38 -14.36
CA LEU A 280 -8.39 8.23 -13.94
C LEU A 280 -8.61 8.92 -12.58
N GLN A 281 -9.86 9.15 -12.16
CA GLN A 281 -10.19 9.78 -10.87
C GLN A 281 -10.19 8.80 -9.70
N ASP A 282 -10.39 7.51 -9.96
CA ASP A 282 -10.44 6.48 -8.92
C ASP A 282 -9.05 6.17 -8.33
N GLY A 283 -7.97 6.77 -8.86
CA GLY A 283 -6.65 6.85 -8.22
C GLY A 283 -5.90 5.53 -8.05
N GLU A 284 -6.53 4.40 -8.39
CA GLU A 284 -5.93 3.08 -8.48
C GLU A 284 -5.76 2.76 -9.97
N GLY A 285 -4.58 3.06 -10.49
CA GLY A 285 -4.24 2.92 -11.91
C GLY A 285 -4.26 1.51 -12.47
#